data_AF-A0A842N637-F1
#
_entry.id   AF-A0A842N637-F1
#
_cell.length_a   1.000
_cell.length_b   1.000
_cell.length_c   1.000
_cell.angle_alpha   90.00
_cell.angle_beta   90.00
_cell.angle_gamma   90.00
#
_symmetry.space_group_name_H-M   'P 1'
#
loop_
_entity.id
_entity.type
_entity.pdbx_description
1 polymer ?
#
loop_
_entity_poly.entity_id
_entity_poly.type
_entity_poly.pdbx_seq_one_letter_code
_entity_poly.pdbx_strand_id
1 'polypeptide(L)' 'MKKVAKCTICSQELYSGIGEGCKMCGMLLVEETNKFCCKLCMRKFNTINRGKK' A
#
# COMPACT_ATOMS: atom_id res chain seq x y z
N MET A 1 -16.24 9.00 11.88
CA MET A 1 -16.33 8.04 10.74
C MET A 1 -14.93 7.65 10.31
N LYS A 2 -14.52 6.39 10.49
CA LYS A 2 -13.23 5.91 9.95
C LYS A 2 -13.42 5.72 8.43
N LYS A 3 -12.71 6.50 7.60
CA LYS A 3 -12.81 6.37 6.13
C LYS A 3 -12.11 5.08 5.72
N VAL A 4 -12.92 4.07 5.34
CA VAL A 4 -12.41 2.82 4.77
C VAL A 4 -12.09 3.08 3.30
N ALA A 5 -10.83 2.90 2.92
CA ALA A 5 -10.38 2.94 1.53
C ALA A 5 -10.13 1.52 1.04
N LYS A 6 -10.26 1.26 -0.26
CA LYS A 6 -9.97 -0.05 -0.84
C LYS A 6 -8.69 0.02 -1.66
N CYS A 7 -7.77 -0.91 -1.44
CA CYS A 7 -6.56 -1.01 -2.25
C CYS A 7 -6.93 -1.07 -3.73
N THR A 8 -6.39 -0.18 -4.57
CA THR A 8 -6.68 -0.16 -6.02
C THR A 8 -6.14 -1.38 -6.77
N ILE A 9 -5.27 -2.18 -6.13
CA ILE A 9 -4.64 -3.36 -6.75
C ILE A 9 -5.39 -4.65 -6.41
N CYS A 10 -5.82 -4.82 -5.17
CA CYS A 10 -6.40 -6.07 -4.69
C CYS A 10 -7.79 -5.92 -4.07
N SER A 11 -8.35 -4.71 -4.09
CA SER A 11 -9.67 -4.37 -3.56
C SER A 11 -9.89 -4.66 -2.07
N GLN A 12 -8.81 -4.98 -1.35
CA GLN A 12 -8.86 -5.23 0.09
C GLN A 12 -9.18 -3.92 0.81
N GLU A 13 -10.07 -4.00 1.81
CA GLU A 13 -10.41 -2.88 2.67
C GLU A 13 -9.24 -2.54 3.59
N LEU A 14 -8.95 -1.25 3.64
CA LEU A 14 -7.83 -0.67 4.35
C LEU A 14 -8.34 0.57 5.09
N TYR A 15 -7.72 0.85 6.23
CA TYR A 15 -7.93 2.11 6.90
C TYR A 15 -7.11 3.17 6.16
N SER A 16 -7.77 4.22 5.67
CA SER A 16 -7.07 5.37 5.10
C SER A 16 -6.49 6.21 6.24
N GLY A 17 -5.17 6.38 6.24
CA GLY A 17 -4.44 7.12 7.29
C GLY A 17 -3.96 8.50 6.85
N ILE A 18 -3.12 9.14 7.69
CA ILE A 18 -2.47 10.44 7.44
C ILE A 18 -0.95 10.32 7.21
N GLY A 19 -0.43 9.11 7.01
CA GLY A 19 1.01 8.85 6.83
C GLY A 19 1.48 8.86 5.38
N GLU A 20 2.67 8.30 5.14
CA GLU A 20 3.23 8.13 3.80
C GLU A 20 2.30 7.31 2.88
N GLY A 21 2.40 7.57 1.57
CA GLY A 21 1.71 6.80 0.55
C GLY A 21 2.37 5.44 0.30
N CYS A 22 1.56 4.41 0.06
CA CYS A 22 2.03 3.09 -0.36
C CYS A 22 2.91 3.21 -1.60
N LYS A 23 4.13 2.65 -1.53
CA LYS A 23 5.11 2.70 -2.63
C LYS A 23 4.67 1.97 -3.92
N MET A 24 3.49 1.34 -3.93
CA MET A 24 2.89 0.71 -5.12
C MET A 24 1.64 1.39 -5.62
N CYS A 25 0.65 1.57 -4.75
CA CYS A 25 -0.67 2.06 -5.15
C CYS A 25 -0.92 3.52 -4.76
N GLY A 26 0.01 4.18 -4.08
CA GLY A 26 -0.09 5.58 -3.66
C GLY A 26 -1.07 5.84 -2.50
N MET A 27 -1.76 4.81 -2.00
CA MET A 27 -2.73 4.96 -0.90
C MET A 27 -2.07 5.40 0.41
N LEU A 28 -2.69 6.35 1.12
CA LEU A 28 -2.23 6.80 2.43
C LEU A 28 -2.26 5.67 3.46
N LEU A 29 -1.14 5.49 4.17
CA LEU A 29 -0.96 4.47 5.17
C LEU A 29 -1.33 4.99 6.56
N VAL A 30 -1.80 4.08 7.41
CA VAL A 30 -2.14 4.39 8.81
C VAL A 30 -0.88 4.61 9.64
N GLU A 31 0.15 3.83 9.38
CA GLU A 31 1.42 3.87 10.09
C GLU A 31 2.54 4.24 9.13
N GLU A 32 3.38 5.19 9.52
CA GLU A 32 4.54 5.65 8.75
C GLU A 32 5.63 4.58 8.61
N THR A 33 5.70 3.64 9.55
CA THR A 33 6.63 2.50 9.51
C THR A 33 6.30 1.51 8.39
N ASN A 34 5.04 1.46 7.98
CA ASN A 34 4.61 0.61 6.87
C ASN A 34 4.85 1.34 5.55
N LYS A 35 5.47 0.66 4.58
CA LYS A 35 5.69 1.18 3.21
C LYS A 35 4.63 0.73 2.21
N PHE A 36 3.81 -0.24 2.60
CA PHE A 36 2.81 -0.87 1.76
C PHE A 36 1.49 -1.04 2.49
N CYS A 37 0.39 -0.82 1.78
CA CYS A 37 -0.94 -0.94 2.36
C CYS A 37 -1.40 -2.40 2.51
N CYS A 38 -0.83 -3.32 1.73
CA CYS A 38 -1.11 -4.75 1.82
C CYS A 38 0.06 -5.58 1.32
N LYS A 39 0.05 -6.89 1.65
CA LYS A 39 1.10 -7.84 1.24
C LYS A 39 1.19 -8.00 -0.28
N LEU A 40 0.09 -7.85 -1.01
CA LEU A 40 0.07 -7.92 -2.48
C LEU A 40 0.80 -6.73 -3.12
N CYS A 41 0.62 -5.53 -2.58
CA CYS A 41 1.42 -4.37 -2.98
C CYS A 41 2.91 -4.66 -2.77
N MET A 42 3.32 -5.08 -1.58
CA MET A 42 4.72 -5.43 -1.31
C MET A 42 5.28 -6.48 -2.29
N ARG A 43 4.51 -7.56 -2.56
CA ARG A 43 4.93 -8.59 -3.52
C ARG A 43 5.11 -8.03 -4.92
N LYS A 44 4.13 -7.27 -5.44
CA LYS A 44 4.23 -6.66 -6.77
C LYS A 44 5.39 -5.66 -6.87
N PHE A 45 5.61 -4.84 -5.83
CA PHE A 45 6.76 -3.95 -5.77
C PHE A 45 8.08 -4.70 -5.90
N ASN A 46 8.21 -5.76 -5.12
CA ASN A 46 9.41 -6.59 -5.12
C ASN A 46 9.59 -7.31 -6.45
N THR A 47 8.52 -7.79 -7.09
CA THR A 47 8.59 -8.40 -8.43
C THR A 47 9.05 -7.41 -9.49
N ILE A 48 8.49 -6.19 -9.51
CA ILE A 48 8.85 -5.16 -10.50
C ILE A 48 10.30 -4.70 -10.29
N ASN A 49 10.71 -4.48 -9.03
CA ASN A 49 12.04 -3.95 -8.73
C ASN A 49 13.13 -5.04 -8.63
N ARG A 50 12.79 -6.32 -8.54
CA ARG A 50 13.78 -7.43 -8.58
C ARG A 50 14.52 -7.53 -9.90
N GLY A 51 13.95 -7.03 -11.00
CA GLY A 51 14.60 -7.00 -12.31
C GLY A 51 15.61 -5.88 -12.51
N LYS A 52 15.91 -5.07 -11.48
CA LYS A 52 16.86 -3.94 -11.55
C LYS A 52 18.21 -4.24 -10.88
N LYS A 53 18.61 -5.50 -10.76
CA LYS A 53 19.90 -5.89 -10.18
C LYS A 53 20.79 -6.54 -11.21
#